data_AF-A0A4U3CG78-F1
#
_entry.id   AF-A0A4U3CG78-F1
#
_cell.length_a   1.000
_cell.length_b   1.000
_cell.length_c   1.000
_cell.angle_alpha   90.00
_cell.angle_beta   90.00
_cell.angle_gamma   90.00
#
_symmetry.space_group_name_H-M   'P 1'
#
loop_
_entity.id
_entity.type
_entity.pdbx_description
1 polymer ?
#
loop_
_entity_poly.entity_id
_entity_poly.type
_entity_poly.pdbx_seq_one_letter_code
_entity_poly.pdbx_strand_id
1 'polypeptide(L)'
;MNLPITLSEIAPRISAGAFILNSGLGKRGADEDAAAYMHGFASGTYPFLKDVPPKQFAQVLATTEIAIGAALLTPFVPTFVAGTALTAFSGGLLGLYLKTPGMRKPGSLAPTEQGLSLAKDSWLVGIGIGLMTRGLIERRPRVTVKKARKVAAKQAKQAAKEAKLEAKAARRRS
;
A
#
# COMPACT_ATOMS: atom_id res chain seq x y z
N MET A 1 17.02 -17.88 3.66
CA MET A 1 16.71 -16.57 3.04
C MET A 1 15.62 -15.91 3.88
N ASN A 2 15.84 -14.71 4.43
CA ASN A 2 14.75 -13.94 5.05
C ASN A 2 13.94 -13.31 3.92
N LEU A 3 12.69 -13.75 3.75
CA LEU A 3 11.78 -13.14 2.77
C LEU A 3 11.37 -11.74 3.26
N PRO A 4 11.28 -10.74 2.37
CA PRO A 4 10.85 -9.39 2.72
C PRO A 4 9.31 -9.29 2.88
N ILE A 5 8.71 -10.31 3.52
CA ILE A 5 7.29 -10.39 3.85
C ILE A 5 7.11 -10.90 5.28
N THR A 6 6.00 -10.54 5.92
CA THR A 6 5.65 -11.00 7.26
C THR A 6 4.31 -11.75 7.27
N LEU A 7 4.00 -12.48 8.35
CA LEU A 7 2.82 -13.36 8.35
C LEU A 7 1.50 -12.60 8.15
N SER A 8 1.36 -11.41 8.73
CA SER A 8 0.11 -10.64 8.67
C SER A 8 -0.11 -9.87 7.36
N GLU A 9 0.88 -9.85 6.47
CA GLU A 9 0.68 -9.35 5.10
C GLU A 9 0.34 -10.47 4.09
N ILE A 10 0.45 -11.75 4.46
CA ILE A 10 0.18 -12.87 3.54
C ILE A 10 -1.27 -12.84 3.06
N ALA A 11 -2.23 -12.84 3.97
CA ALA A 11 -3.65 -12.82 3.62
C ALA A 11 -4.04 -11.63 2.73
N PRO A 12 -3.74 -10.36 3.09
CA PRO A 12 -4.10 -9.23 2.24
C PRO A 12 -3.36 -9.21 0.90
N ARG A 13 -2.12 -9.70 0.83
CA ARG A 13 -1.38 -9.81 -0.45
C ARG A 13 -1.96 -10.88 -1.35
N ILE A 14 -2.33 -12.03 -0.81
CA ILE A 14 -2.95 -13.11 -1.58
C ILE A 14 -4.31 -12.68 -2.10
N SER A 15 -5.19 -12.12 -1.25
CA SER A 15 -6.55 -11.74 -1.67
C SER A 15 -6.53 -10.64 -2.72
N ALA A 16 -5.80 -9.54 -2.48
CA ALA A 16 -5.68 -8.45 -3.44
C ALA A 16 -4.93 -8.91 -4.71
N GLY A 17 -3.82 -9.63 -4.53
CA GLY A 17 -2.96 -10.07 -5.62
C GLY A 17 -3.66 -11.03 -6.59
N ALA A 18 -4.38 -12.03 -6.06
CA ALA A 18 -5.12 -12.99 -6.88
C ALA A 18 -6.26 -12.32 -7.63
N PHE A 19 -7.02 -11.42 -6.97
CA PHE A 19 -8.13 -10.71 -7.61
C PHE A 19 -7.63 -9.79 -8.74
N ILE A 20 -6.60 -8.99 -8.48
CA ILE A 20 -6.03 -8.07 -9.47
C ILE A 20 -5.36 -8.84 -10.62
N LEU A 21 -4.63 -9.91 -10.33
CA LEU A 21 -4.00 -10.74 -11.35
C LEU A 21 -5.06 -11.36 -12.28
N ASN A 22 -6.10 -11.96 -11.71
CA ASN A 22 -7.20 -12.52 -12.48
C ASN A 22 -7.89 -11.45 -13.35
N SER A 23 -8.14 -10.27 -12.77
CA SER A 23 -8.72 -9.11 -13.45
C SER A 23 -7.87 -8.68 -14.67
N GLY A 24 -6.54 -8.62 -14.52
CA GLY A 24 -5.62 -8.27 -15.60
C GLY A 24 -5.50 -9.34 -16.68
N LEU A 25 -5.46 -10.61 -16.29
CA LEU A 25 -5.46 -11.73 -17.24
C LEU A 25 -6.75 -11.74 -18.07
N GLY A 26 -7.90 -11.46 -17.46
CA GLY A 26 -9.18 -11.32 -18.17
C GLY A 26 -9.21 -10.15 -19.17
N LYS A 27 -8.50 -9.05 -18.90
CA LYS A 27 -8.43 -7.88 -19.79
C LYS A 27 -7.39 -7.99 -20.90
N ARG A 28 -6.45 -8.94 -20.81
CA ARG A 28 -5.34 -9.05 -21.77
C ARG A 28 -5.81 -9.30 -23.22
N GLY A 29 -6.96 -9.94 -23.38
CA GLY A 29 -7.60 -10.23 -24.66
C GLY A 29 -8.78 -9.32 -25.00
N ALA A 30 -8.89 -8.13 -24.39
CA ALA A 30 -9.99 -7.21 -24.66
C ALA A 30 -10.10 -6.89 -26.16
N ASP A 31 -11.30 -7.06 -26.70
CA ASP A 31 -11.64 -6.66 -28.06
C ASP A 31 -11.78 -5.12 -28.17
N GLU A 32 -12.10 -4.64 -29.37
CA GLU A 32 -12.16 -3.21 -29.65
C GLU A 32 -13.26 -2.51 -28.85
N ASP A 33 -14.42 -3.16 -28.69
CA ASP A 33 -15.55 -2.62 -27.94
C ASP A 33 -15.25 -2.56 -26.44
N ALA A 34 -14.67 -3.62 -25.86
CA ALA A 34 -14.24 -3.63 -24.47
C ALA A 34 -13.15 -2.59 -24.22
N ALA A 35 -12.18 -2.46 -25.14
CA ALA A 35 -11.13 -1.46 -25.04
C ALA A 35 -11.69 -0.04 -25.11
N ALA A 36 -12.61 0.23 -26.05
CA ALA A 36 -13.29 1.51 -26.19
C ALA A 36 -14.12 1.84 -24.94
N TYR A 37 -14.84 0.87 -24.39
CA TYR A 37 -15.61 1.05 -23.16
C TYR A 37 -14.73 1.41 -21.97
N MET A 38 -13.67 0.63 -21.72
CA MET A 38 -12.75 0.87 -20.59
C MET A 38 -12.04 2.22 -20.73
N HIS A 39 -11.57 2.54 -21.93
CA HIS A 39 -10.91 3.81 -22.22
C HIS A 39 -11.88 4.98 -22.11
N GLY A 40 -13.08 4.88 -22.67
CA GLY A 40 -14.13 5.90 -22.58
C GLY A 40 -14.53 6.20 -21.14
N PHE A 41 -14.69 5.13 -20.34
CA PHE A 41 -14.98 5.26 -18.92
C PHE A 41 -13.86 5.98 -18.15
N ALA A 42 -12.60 5.60 -18.39
CA ALA A 42 -11.46 6.22 -17.71
C ALA A 42 -11.20 7.67 -18.18
N SER A 43 -11.25 7.91 -19.49
CA SER A 43 -10.95 9.21 -20.11
C SER A 43 -12.03 10.26 -19.87
N GLY A 44 -13.29 9.84 -19.62
CA GLY A 44 -14.36 10.71 -19.16
C GLY A 44 -14.04 11.38 -17.82
N THR A 45 -13.30 10.69 -16.95
CA THR A 45 -12.91 11.20 -15.63
C THR A 45 -11.48 11.75 -15.59
N TYR A 46 -10.60 11.20 -16.43
CA TYR A 46 -9.20 11.59 -16.56
C TYR A 46 -8.91 12.05 -17.99
N PRO A 47 -9.11 13.35 -18.29
CA PRO A 47 -9.02 13.86 -19.66
C PRO A 47 -7.68 13.63 -20.35
N PHE A 48 -6.59 13.53 -19.58
CA PHE A 48 -5.24 13.24 -20.09
C PHE A 48 -5.11 11.85 -20.73
N LEU A 49 -6.07 10.95 -20.52
CA LEU A 49 -6.08 9.63 -21.16
C LEU A 49 -6.67 9.65 -22.57
N LYS A 50 -7.32 10.74 -23.00
CA LYS A 50 -7.97 10.83 -24.31
C LYS A 50 -7.00 10.64 -25.48
N ASP A 51 -5.76 11.05 -25.31
CA ASP A 51 -4.72 10.95 -26.35
C ASP A 51 -4.13 9.54 -26.48
N VAL A 52 -4.47 8.62 -25.56
CA VAL A 52 -4.03 7.23 -25.63
C VAL A 52 -5.05 6.42 -26.44
N PRO A 53 -4.62 5.66 -27.48
CA PRO A 53 -5.50 4.76 -28.20
C PRO A 53 -6.19 3.75 -27.27
N PRO A 54 -7.50 3.46 -27.43
CA PRO A 54 -8.23 2.58 -26.51
C PRO A 54 -7.61 1.19 -26.33
N LYS A 55 -7.16 0.57 -27.43
CA LYS A 55 -6.50 -0.75 -27.40
C LYS A 55 -5.18 -0.71 -26.63
N GLN A 56 -4.42 0.36 -26.79
CA GLN A 56 -3.17 0.56 -26.05
C GLN A 56 -3.46 0.80 -24.55
N PHE A 57 -4.48 1.59 -24.23
CA PHE A 57 -4.93 1.78 -22.84
C PHE A 57 -5.31 0.46 -22.18
N ALA A 58 -6.13 -0.37 -22.85
CA ALA A 58 -6.55 -1.67 -22.33
C ALA A 58 -5.35 -2.62 -22.11
N GLN A 59 -4.40 -2.66 -23.04
CA GLN A 59 -3.17 -3.45 -22.91
C GLN A 59 -2.30 -2.99 -21.74
N VAL A 60 -2.10 -1.68 -21.58
CA VAL A 60 -1.31 -1.11 -20.48
C VAL A 60 -2.01 -1.36 -19.14
N LEU A 61 -3.33 -1.19 -19.08
CA LEU A 61 -4.13 -1.48 -17.89
C LEU A 61 -4.00 -2.96 -17.49
N ALA A 62 -4.23 -3.88 -18.42
CA ALA A 62 -4.11 -5.32 -18.18
C ALA A 62 -2.70 -5.71 -17.73
N THR A 63 -1.66 -5.17 -18.38
CA THR A 63 -0.26 -5.43 -18.03
C THR A 63 0.07 -4.90 -16.63
N THR A 64 -0.44 -3.73 -16.28
CA THR A 64 -0.26 -3.11 -14.96
C THR A 64 -0.93 -3.94 -13.87
N GLU A 65 -2.16 -4.39 -14.09
CA GLU A 65 -2.88 -5.29 -13.18
C GLU A 65 -2.12 -6.61 -12.98
N ILE A 66 -1.65 -7.23 -14.07
CA ILE A 66 -0.86 -8.46 -13.99
C ILE A 66 0.43 -8.23 -13.18
N ALA A 67 1.15 -7.14 -13.46
CA ALA A 67 2.39 -6.82 -12.76
C ALA A 67 2.16 -6.58 -11.26
N ILE A 68 1.12 -5.83 -10.88
CA ILE A 68 0.76 -5.58 -9.48
C ILE A 68 0.30 -6.87 -8.80
N GLY A 69 -0.55 -7.66 -9.46
CA GLY A 69 -1.03 -8.94 -8.95
C GLY A 69 0.12 -9.91 -8.69
N ALA A 70 1.04 -10.05 -9.65
CA ALA A 70 2.26 -10.86 -9.49
C ALA A 70 3.19 -10.32 -8.39
N ALA A 71 3.35 -9.00 -8.29
CA ALA A 71 4.16 -8.38 -7.24
C ALA A 71 3.58 -8.61 -5.83
N LEU A 72 2.26 -8.65 -5.70
CA LEU A 72 1.60 -8.97 -4.44
C LEU A 72 1.76 -10.45 -4.08
N LEU A 73 1.58 -11.34 -5.05
CA LEU A 73 1.63 -12.80 -4.84
C LEU A 73 3.04 -13.36 -4.66
N THR A 74 4.06 -12.67 -5.14
CA THR A 74 5.45 -13.12 -5.00
C THR A 74 6.08 -12.61 -3.70
N PRO A 75 6.78 -13.47 -2.95
CA PRO A 75 7.36 -13.09 -1.67
C PRO A 75 8.65 -12.26 -1.81
N PHE A 76 9.15 -12.05 -3.03
CA PHE A 76 10.41 -11.35 -3.29
C PHE A 76 10.25 -9.83 -3.40
N VAL A 77 9.03 -9.33 -3.57
CA VAL A 77 8.76 -7.90 -3.65
C VAL A 77 8.61 -7.31 -2.24
N PRO A 78 9.43 -6.30 -1.87
CA PRO A 78 9.33 -5.67 -0.55
C PRO A 78 7.92 -5.13 -0.26
N THR A 79 7.44 -5.35 0.98
CA THR A 79 6.10 -4.92 1.43
C THR A 79 5.79 -3.47 1.10
N PHE A 80 6.74 -2.56 1.33
CA PHE A 80 6.57 -1.15 1.02
C PHE A 80 6.27 -0.93 -0.47
N VAL A 81 7.04 -1.56 -1.35
CA VAL A 81 6.92 -1.40 -2.82
C VAL A 81 5.58 -1.95 -3.31
N ALA A 82 5.22 -3.15 -2.86
CA ALA A 82 3.93 -3.75 -3.18
C ALA A 82 2.75 -2.91 -2.66
N GLY A 83 2.88 -2.37 -1.43
CA GLY A 83 1.90 -1.46 -0.84
C GLY A 83 1.74 -0.17 -1.64
N THR A 84 2.85 0.50 -2.01
CA THR A 84 2.82 1.72 -2.82
C THR A 84 2.19 1.48 -4.18
N ALA A 85 2.55 0.38 -4.87
CA ALA A 85 1.98 0.05 -6.17
C ALA A 85 0.46 -0.18 -6.08
N LEU A 86 0.03 -0.97 -5.08
CA LEU A 86 -1.39 -1.22 -4.83
C LEU A 86 -2.14 0.08 -4.48
N THR A 87 -1.59 0.92 -3.59
CA THR A 87 -2.20 2.21 -3.22
C THR A 87 -2.33 3.15 -4.41
N ALA A 88 -1.30 3.27 -5.25
CA ALA A 88 -1.35 4.13 -6.43
C ALA A 88 -2.44 3.65 -7.41
N PHE A 89 -2.47 2.35 -7.72
CA PHE A 89 -3.46 1.76 -8.62
C PHE A 89 -4.89 1.88 -8.09
N SER A 90 -5.12 1.42 -6.86
CA SER A 90 -6.43 1.50 -6.20
C SER A 90 -6.86 2.94 -5.93
N GLY A 91 -5.94 3.87 -5.74
CA GLY A 91 -6.22 5.30 -5.66
C GLY A 91 -6.74 5.89 -6.96
N GLY A 92 -6.25 5.39 -8.11
CA GLY A 92 -6.84 5.69 -9.42
C GLY A 92 -8.28 5.18 -9.55
N LEU A 93 -8.54 3.93 -9.12
CA LEU A 93 -9.90 3.37 -9.12
C LEU A 93 -10.86 4.14 -8.18
N LEU A 94 -10.39 4.47 -6.97
CA LEU A 94 -11.15 5.28 -6.04
C LEU A 94 -11.39 6.69 -6.58
N GLY A 95 -10.44 7.24 -7.33
CA GLY A 95 -10.60 8.50 -8.02
C GLY A 95 -11.70 8.44 -9.09
N LEU A 96 -11.81 7.34 -9.86
CA LEU A 96 -12.94 7.10 -10.77
C LEU A 96 -14.26 7.12 -9.99
N TYR A 97 -14.35 6.38 -8.89
CA TYR A 97 -15.55 6.37 -8.04
C TYR A 97 -15.96 7.78 -7.56
N LEU A 98 -14.99 8.57 -7.09
CA LEU A 98 -15.26 9.86 -6.49
C LEU A 98 -15.59 10.94 -7.52
N LYS A 99 -15.00 10.87 -8.72
CA LYS A 99 -15.06 11.94 -9.73
C LYS A 99 -16.02 11.65 -10.88
N THR A 100 -16.33 10.39 -11.19
CA THR A 100 -17.29 10.05 -12.24
C THR A 100 -18.72 10.43 -11.82
N PRO A 101 -19.46 11.23 -12.61
CA PRO A 101 -20.85 11.55 -12.32
C PRO A 101 -21.73 10.30 -12.21
N GLY A 102 -22.73 10.32 -11.32
CA GLY A 102 -23.67 9.19 -11.13
C GLY A 102 -23.18 8.05 -10.24
N MET A 103 -21.89 8.04 -9.84
CA MET A 103 -21.34 7.00 -8.95
C MET A 103 -21.71 7.17 -7.47
N ARG A 104 -22.07 8.38 -7.06
CA ARG A 104 -22.41 8.72 -5.67
C ARG A 104 -23.80 9.31 -5.58
N LYS A 105 -24.48 9.03 -4.46
CA LYS A 105 -25.77 9.66 -4.15
C LYS A 105 -25.58 11.18 -4.05
N PRO A 106 -26.54 12.00 -4.51
CA PRO A 106 -26.44 13.46 -4.44
C PRO A 106 -26.11 13.94 -3.02
N GLY A 107 -25.12 14.82 -2.89
CA GLY A 107 -24.69 15.37 -1.59
C GLY A 107 -24.01 14.38 -0.64
N SER A 108 -23.64 13.17 -1.10
CA SER A 108 -23.07 12.12 -0.25
C SER A 108 -21.81 11.47 -0.84
N LEU A 109 -21.08 10.76 0.03
CA LEU A 109 -20.03 9.80 -0.35
C LEU A 109 -20.57 8.38 -0.50
N ALA A 110 -21.86 8.14 -0.25
CA ALA A 110 -22.46 6.82 -0.41
C ALA A 110 -22.57 6.45 -1.89
N PRO A 111 -22.28 5.18 -2.27
CA PRO A 111 -22.39 4.73 -3.65
C PRO A 111 -23.84 4.65 -4.10
N THR A 112 -24.06 4.86 -5.40
CA THR A 112 -25.25 4.37 -6.12
C THR A 112 -25.07 2.88 -6.45
N GLU A 113 -26.10 2.22 -6.98
CA GLU A 113 -25.99 0.84 -7.48
C GLU A 113 -24.86 0.70 -8.53
N GLN A 114 -24.76 1.66 -9.44
CA GLN A 114 -23.69 1.70 -10.44
C GLN A 114 -22.30 1.89 -9.79
N GLY A 115 -22.21 2.80 -8.82
CA GLY A 115 -20.96 3.14 -8.14
C GLY A 115 -20.46 2.08 -7.16
N LEU A 116 -21.31 1.13 -6.74
CA LEU A 116 -20.93 0.08 -5.79
C LEU A 116 -19.77 -0.78 -6.31
N SER A 117 -19.71 -0.98 -7.63
CA SER A 117 -18.65 -1.74 -8.30
C SER A 117 -17.25 -1.14 -8.13
N LEU A 118 -17.13 0.18 -8.03
CA LEU A 118 -15.85 0.87 -7.79
C LEU A 118 -15.67 1.25 -6.32
N ALA A 119 -16.76 1.52 -5.60
CA ALA A 119 -16.72 1.87 -4.19
C ALA A 119 -16.11 0.74 -3.34
N LYS A 120 -16.40 -0.53 -3.71
CA LYS A 120 -15.82 -1.69 -3.03
C LYS A 120 -14.29 -1.65 -3.07
N ASP A 121 -13.67 -1.12 -4.14
CA ASP A 121 -12.20 -1.05 -4.28
C ASP A 121 -11.50 -0.14 -3.25
N SER A 122 -12.26 0.61 -2.44
CA SER A 122 -11.73 1.30 -1.25
C SER A 122 -10.98 0.38 -0.28
N TRP A 123 -11.37 -0.90 -0.18
CA TRP A 123 -10.63 -1.90 0.61
C TRP A 123 -9.20 -2.14 0.09
N LEU A 124 -8.96 -2.04 -1.23
CA LEU A 124 -7.64 -2.23 -1.84
C LEU A 124 -6.73 -1.06 -1.50
N VAL A 125 -7.29 0.15 -1.44
CA VAL A 125 -6.58 1.34 -0.94
C VAL A 125 -6.16 1.12 0.50
N GLY A 126 -7.08 0.65 1.35
CA GLY A 126 -6.81 0.32 2.76
C GLY A 126 -5.71 -0.73 2.93
N ILE A 127 -5.78 -1.81 2.15
CA ILE A 127 -4.75 -2.85 2.12
C ILE A 127 -3.39 -2.26 1.70
N GLY A 128 -3.35 -1.51 0.60
CA GLY A 128 -2.12 -0.90 0.08
C GLY A 128 -1.47 0.03 1.10
N ILE A 129 -2.25 0.90 1.74
CA ILE A 129 -1.76 1.81 2.79
C ILE A 129 -1.25 1.01 4.00
N GLY A 130 -1.95 -0.05 4.39
CA GLY A 130 -1.53 -0.96 5.44
C GLY A 130 -0.16 -1.60 5.16
N LEU A 131 0.03 -2.12 3.94
CA LEU A 131 1.30 -2.68 3.48
C LEU A 131 2.42 -1.62 3.43
N MET A 132 2.11 -0.43 2.91
CA MET A 132 3.07 0.69 2.83
C MET A 132 3.54 1.11 4.23
N THR A 133 2.59 1.30 5.16
CA THR A 133 2.88 1.68 6.56
C THR A 133 3.67 0.59 7.27
N ARG A 134 3.31 -0.68 7.06
CA ARG A 134 4.02 -1.83 7.62
C ARG A 134 5.45 -1.91 7.11
N GLY A 135 5.65 -1.73 5.81
CA GLY A 135 6.97 -1.67 5.20
C GLY A 135 7.85 -0.54 5.75
N LEU A 136 7.27 0.59 6.18
CA LEU A 136 8.01 1.66 6.86
C LEU A 136 8.37 1.30 8.31
N ILE A 137 7.45 0.67 9.04
CA ILE A 137 7.65 0.31 10.45
C ILE A 137 8.66 -0.83 10.60
N GLU A 138 8.57 -1.88 9.77
CA GLU A 138 9.44 -3.06 9.85
C GLU A 138 10.86 -2.81 9.33
N ARG A 139 11.05 -1.74 8.54
CA ARG A 139 12.38 -1.22 8.19
C ARG A 139 13.10 -0.57 9.37
N ARG A 140 12.41 -0.25 10.48
CA ARG A 140 13.11 0.17 11.70
C ARG A 140 13.88 -1.03 12.24
N PRO A 141 15.20 -0.93 12.45
CA PRO A 141 15.97 -2.04 12.98
C PRO A 141 15.37 -2.43 14.33
N ARG A 142 14.80 -3.64 14.39
CA ARG A 142 14.31 -4.24 15.63
C ARG A 142 15.48 -4.16 16.62
N VAL A 143 15.36 -3.34 17.67
CA VAL A 143 16.42 -3.26 18.67
C VAL A 143 16.50 -4.64 19.28
N THR A 144 17.52 -5.41 18.89
CA THR A 144 17.71 -6.74 19.42
C THR A 144 17.82 -6.65 20.93
N VAL A 145 17.30 -7.65 21.65
CA VAL A 145 17.40 -7.72 23.12
C VAL A 145 18.84 -7.48 23.59
N LYS A 146 19.83 -7.94 22.82
CA LYS A 146 21.26 -7.65 23.03
C LYS A 146 21.59 -6.16 22.97
N LYS A 147 21.11 -5.43 21.95
CA LYS A 147 21.34 -3.98 21.80
C LYS A 147 20.58 -3.20 22.88
N ALA A 148 19.34 -3.58 23.19
CA ALA A 148 18.56 -2.98 24.28
C ALA A 148 19.25 -3.16 25.64
N ARG A 149 19.70 -4.38 25.97
CA ARG A 149 20.46 -4.68 27.20
C ARG A 149 21.77 -3.90 27.26
N LYS A 150 22.49 -3.77 26.14
CA LYS A 150 23.74 -2.99 26.07
C LYS A 150 23.49 -1.50 26.34
N VAL A 151 22.41 -0.95 25.79
CA VAL A 151 21.99 0.44 26.06
C VAL A 151 21.59 0.62 27.51
N ALA A 152 20.75 -0.26 28.05
CA ALA A 152 20.33 -0.23 29.46
C ALA A 152 21.51 -0.35 30.44
N ALA A 153 22.46 -1.24 30.17
CA ALA A 153 23.67 -1.39 30.98
C ALA A 153 24.57 -0.15 30.91
N LYS A 154 24.66 0.52 29.75
CA LYS A 154 25.39 1.79 29.61
C LYS A 154 24.71 2.91 30.41
N GLN A 155 23.39 3.01 30.34
CA GLN A 155 22.60 3.96 31.11
C GLN A 155 22.73 3.74 32.62
N ALA A 156 22.63 2.49 33.09
CA ALA A 156 22.82 2.15 34.50
C ALA A 156 24.22 2.52 35.01
N LYS A 157 25.27 2.29 34.21
CA LYS A 157 26.64 2.72 34.56
C LYS A 157 26.78 4.24 34.63
N GLN A 158 26.11 4.98 33.75
CA GLN A 158 26.11 6.45 33.77
C GLN A 158 25.40 6.98 35.01
N ALA A 159 24.18 6.49 35.30
CA ALA A 159 23.44 6.85 36.50
C ALA A 159 24.21 6.54 37.79
N ALA A 160 24.87 5.37 37.86
CA ALA A 160 25.71 5.02 39.01
C ALA A 160 26.94 5.92 39.17
N LYS A 161 27.50 6.43 38.06
CA LYS A 161 28.62 7.36 38.08
C LYS A 161 28.16 8.75 38.54
N GLU A 162 27.01 9.21 38.06
CA GLU A 162 26.38 10.48 38.48
C GLU A 162 26.03 10.45 39.97
N ALA A 163 25.36 9.42 40.45
CA ALA A 163 25.03 9.26 41.87
C ALA A 163 26.29 9.25 42.79
N LYS A 164 27.39 8.62 42.35
CA LYS A 164 28.66 8.65 43.08
C LYS A 164 29.28 10.05 43.11
N LEU A 165 29.18 10.81 42.03
CA LEU A 165 29.67 12.19 41.96
C LEU A 165 28.85 13.10 42.88
N GLU A 166 27.53 12.95 42.87
CA GLU A 166 26.61 13.69 43.75
C GLU A 166 26.86 13.38 45.23
N ALA A 167 26.99 12.10 45.60
CA ALA A 167 27.30 11.69 46.97
C ALA A 167 28.66 12.25 47.44
N LYS A 168 29.67 12.28 46.55
CA LYS A 168 30.98 12.86 46.85
C LYS A 168 30.92 14.39 46.98
N ALA A 169 30.08 15.06 46.20
CA ALA A 169 29.85 16.50 46.30
C ALA A 169 29.10 16.86 47.60
N ALA A 170 28.10 16.08 47.99
CA ALA A 170 27.37 16.27 49.24
C ALA A 170 28.29 16.12 50.47
N ARG A 171 29.15 15.09 50.49
CA ARG A 171 30.12 14.86 51.57
C ARG A 171 31.22 15.92 51.66
N ARG A 172 31.45 16.71 50.60
CA ARG A 172 32.38 17.85 50.61
C ARG A 172 31.75 19.15 51.09
N ARG A 173 30.41 19.20 51.21
CA ARG A 173 29.64 20.37 51.66
C ARG A 173 29.20 20.26 53.12
N SER A 174 29.37 19.09 53.74
CA SER A 174 29.24 18.83 55.19
C SER A 174 30.60 18.97 55.87
#